data_AF-A0A2E7TM72-F1
#
_entry.id   AF-A0A2E7TM72-F1
#
_cell.length_a   1.000
_cell.length_b   1.000
_cell.length_c   1.000
_cell.angle_alpha   90.00
_cell.angle_beta   90.00
_cell.angle_gamma   90.00
#
_symmetry.space_group_name_H-M   'P 1'
#
loop_
_entity.id
_entity.type
_entity.pdbx_description
1 polymer ?
#
loop_
_entity_poly.entity_id
_entity_poly.type
_entity_poly.pdbx_seq_one_letter_code
_entity_poly.pdbx_strand_id
1 'polypeptide(L)'
;MIKEFRDFINRGNVVELGVAFVMGASFKSLVDVFTKRLVEPLIGLVLNMPNLENLGLFGDVDPSSGLKSGSLGAFLGETINYLIIAFVMFLVIKAYNHFNELIDDDDEETTASESKEVVLLKEIRDGINNLTKS
;
A
#
# COMPACT_ATOMS: atom_id res chain seq x y z
N MET A 1 26.58 21.58 5.13
CA MET A 1 25.23 21.21 5.62
C MET A 1 24.17 21.24 4.52
N ILE A 2 23.64 22.39 4.06
CA ILE A 2 22.57 22.43 3.05
C ILE A 2 22.99 21.82 1.69
N LYS A 3 24.23 22.09 1.25
CA LYS A 3 24.76 21.54 0.00
C LYS A 3 25.00 20.03 0.10
N GLU A 4 25.55 19.57 1.22
CA GLU A 4 25.75 18.14 1.52
C GLU A 4 24.43 17.39 1.69
N PHE A 5 23.41 18.02 2.28
CA PHE A 5 22.07 17.45 2.39
C PHE A 5 21.41 17.32 1.02
N ARG A 6 21.51 18.36 0.18
CA ARG A 6 21.04 18.29 -1.21
C ARG A 6 21.77 17.20 -1.99
N ASP A 7 23.09 17.11 -1.84
CA ASP A 7 23.90 16.09 -2.51
C ASP A 7 23.63 14.69 -1.94
N PHE A 8 23.15 14.55 -0.70
CA PHE A 8 22.69 13.29 -0.10
C PHE A 8 21.32 12.87 -0.63
N ILE A 9 20.35 13.79 -0.68
CA ILE A 9 19.01 13.53 -1.22
C ILE A 9 19.07 13.23 -2.72
N ASN A 10 19.98 13.88 -3.45
CA ASN A 10 20.23 13.63 -4.87
C ASN A 10 21.09 12.38 -5.14
N ARG A 11 21.60 11.70 -4.11
CA ARG A 11 22.30 10.42 -4.27
C ARG A 11 21.30 9.27 -4.27
N GLY A 12 21.19 8.60 -5.41
CA GLY A 12 20.41 7.37 -5.55
C GLY A 12 18.91 7.60 -5.50
N ASN A 13 18.17 6.58 -5.04
CA ASN A 13 16.71 6.56 -5.04
C ASN A 13 16.04 7.06 -3.74
N VAL A 14 16.72 7.91 -2.97
CA VAL A 14 16.28 8.29 -1.61
C VAL A 14 15.00 9.12 -1.63
N VAL A 15 14.84 9.98 -2.63
CA VAL A 15 13.63 10.80 -2.80
C VAL A 15 12.42 9.92 -3.08
N GLU A 16 12.48 9.01 -4.06
CA GLU A 16 11.32 8.17 -4.40
C GLU A 16 10.97 7.23 -3.25
N LEU A 17 11.97 6.66 -2.57
CA LEU A 17 11.75 5.84 -1.37
C LEU A 17 11.08 6.64 -0.24
N GLY A 18 11.53 7.89 -0.01
CA GLY A 18 10.93 8.77 0.99
C GLY A 18 9.48 9.12 0.67
N VAL A 19 9.19 9.43 -0.60
CA VAL A 19 7.82 9.71 -1.06
C VAL A 19 6.95 8.46 -0.92
N ALA A 20 7.43 7.30 -1.36
CA ALA A 20 6.70 6.04 -1.25
C ALA A 20 6.36 5.69 0.20
N PHE A 21 7.29 5.90 1.14
CA PHE A 21 7.06 5.66 2.56
C PHE A 21 5.98 6.58 3.15
N VAL A 22 6.06 7.89 2.89
CA VAL A 22 5.10 8.87 3.40
C VAL A 22 3.70 8.63 2.82
N MET A 23 3.63 8.33 1.52
CA MET A 23 2.37 8.01 0.85
C MET A 23 1.76 6.71 1.39
N GLY A 24 2.57 5.65 1.58
CA GLY A 24 2.12 4.39 2.16
C GLY A 24 1.59 4.55 3.59
N ALA A 25 2.29 5.32 4.43
CA ALA A 25 1.85 5.61 5.80
C ALA A 25 0.53 6.40 5.84
N SER A 26 0.40 7.41 4.98
CA SER A 26 -0.80 8.24 4.88
C SER A 26 -2.00 7.43 4.38
N PHE A 27 -1.79 6.57 3.38
CA PHE A 27 -2.83 5.69 2.85
C PHE A 27 -3.31 4.70 3.91
N LYS A 28 -2.39 4.05 4.65
CA LYS A 28 -2.75 3.17 5.77
C LYS A 28 -3.63 3.90 6.78
N SER A 29 -3.24 5.12 7.18
CA SER A 29 -4.02 5.90 8.13
C SER A 29 -5.43 6.20 7.64
N LEU A 30 -5.62 6.46 6.34
CA LEU A 30 -6.94 6.66 5.75
C LEU A 30 -7.79 5.40 5.81
N VAL A 31 -7.21 4.24 5.47
CA VAL A 31 -7.91 2.94 5.56
C VAL A 31 -8.26 2.61 7.01
N ASP A 32 -7.35 2.84 7.96
CA ASP A 32 -7.59 2.63 9.40
C ASP A 32 -8.80 3.46 9.87
N VAL A 33 -8.89 4.75 9.48
CA VAL A 33 -10.02 5.63 9.83
C VAL A 33 -11.32 5.15 9.18
N PHE A 34 -11.28 4.72 7.92
CA PHE A 34 -12.45 4.17 7.23
C PHE A 34 -12.96 2.91 7.94
N THR A 35 -12.07 1.97 8.27
CA THR A 35 -12.44 0.74 8.97
C THR A 35 -13.05 1.03 10.34
N LYS A 36 -12.38 1.86 11.14
CA LYS A 36 -12.84 2.20 12.50
C LYS A 36 -14.15 2.99 12.52
N ARG A 37 -14.35 3.92 11.58
CA ARG A 37 -15.52 4.81 11.60
C ARG A 37 -16.72 4.28 10.83
N LEU A 38 -16.51 3.47 9.80
CA LEU A 38 -17.60 2.93 8.99
C LEU A 38 -17.79 1.44 9.25
N VAL A 39 -16.73 0.63 9.21
CA VAL A 39 -16.88 -0.82 9.20
C VAL A 39 -17.15 -1.39 10.60
N GLU A 40 -16.40 -0.96 11.62
CA GLU A 40 -16.61 -1.41 13.00
C GLU A 40 -18.04 -1.14 13.51
N PRO A 41 -18.65 0.05 13.32
CA PRO A 41 -20.04 0.28 13.74
C PRO A 41 -21.06 -0.56 12.97
N LEU A 42 -20.83 -0.81 11.67
CA LEU A 42 -21.70 -1.67 10.86
C LEU A 42 -21.67 -3.12 11.35
N ILE A 43 -20.47 -3.63 11.68
CA ILE A 43 -20.31 -4.97 12.26
C ILE A 43 -20.95 -5.02 13.65
N GLY A 44 -20.77 -3.99 14.46
CA GLY A 44 -21.41 -3.87 15.77
C GLY A 44 -22.94 -3.89 15.69
N LEU A 45 -23.52 -3.24 14.68
CA LEU A 45 -24.96 -3.28 14.42
C LEU A 45 -25.44 -4.69 14.05
N VAL A 46 -24.71 -5.38 13.16
CA VAL A 46 -25.07 -6.75 12.71
C VAL A 46 -24.97 -7.77 13.84
N LEU A 47 -23.96 -7.64 14.71
CA LEU A 47 -23.78 -8.53 15.87
C LEU A 47 -24.62 -8.09 17.09
N ASN A 48 -25.47 -7.07 16.93
CA ASN A 48 -26.32 -6.47 17.97
C ASN A 48 -25.54 -6.07 19.23
N MET A 49 -24.27 -5.69 19.05
CA MET A 49 -23.34 -5.35 20.12
C MET A 49 -22.61 -4.06 19.73
N PRO A 50 -22.85 -2.93 20.43
CA PRO A 50 -22.43 -1.61 19.96
C PRO A 50 -20.91 -1.45 19.82
N ASN A 51 -20.12 -2.27 20.53
CA ASN A 51 -18.67 -2.35 20.39
C ASN A 51 -18.21 -3.81 20.47
N LEU A 52 -17.38 -4.25 19.52
CA LEU A 52 -16.70 -5.54 19.54
C LEU A 52 -15.84 -5.70 20.80
N GLU A 53 -15.30 -4.61 21.35
CA GLU A 53 -14.51 -4.61 22.59
C GLU A 53 -15.22 -5.25 23.80
N ASN A 54 -16.55 -5.27 23.80
CA ASN A 54 -17.35 -5.86 24.89
C ASN A 54 -17.64 -7.36 24.69
N LEU A 55 -17.23 -7.97 23.57
CA LEU A 55 -17.43 -9.38 23.30
C LEU A 55 -16.31 -10.21 24.00
N GLY A 56 -16.67 -10.93 25.07
CA GLY A 56 -15.74 -11.84 25.76
C GLY A 56 -14.69 -11.13 26.62
N LEU A 57 -15.15 -10.39 27.63
CA LEU A 57 -14.32 -9.74 28.64
C LEU A 57 -13.67 -10.78 29.57
N PHE A 58 -12.34 -10.89 29.55
CA PHE A 58 -11.58 -11.67 30.54
C PHE A 58 -10.33 -10.90 30.98
N GLY A 59 -10.33 -10.40 32.22
CA GLY A 59 -9.20 -9.65 32.80
C GLY A 59 -9.64 -8.38 33.52
N ASP A 60 -8.80 -7.94 34.45
CA ASP A 60 -9.03 -6.73 35.26
C ASP A 60 -8.93 -5.44 34.43
N VAL A 61 -9.58 -4.39 34.91
CA VAL A 61 -9.70 -3.10 34.20
C VAL A 61 -8.41 -2.30 34.40
N ASP A 62 -7.75 -1.90 33.31
CA ASP A 62 -6.57 -1.04 33.41
C ASP A 62 -7.00 0.39 33.82
N PRO A 63 -6.51 0.94 34.96
CA PRO A 63 -6.98 2.22 35.48
C PRO A 63 -6.55 3.43 34.65
N SER A 64 -5.60 3.26 33.73
CA SER A 64 -5.06 4.36 32.93
C SER A 64 -5.81 4.62 31.63
N SER A 65 -6.42 3.58 31.07
CA SER A 65 -7.13 3.60 29.79
C SER A 65 -8.63 3.28 29.92
N GLY A 66 -9.06 2.73 31.06
CA GLY A 66 -10.44 2.28 31.27
C GLY A 66 -10.81 1.04 30.43
N LEU A 67 -9.84 0.47 29.70
CA LEU A 67 -9.99 -0.70 28.86
C LEU A 67 -9.62 -1.97 29.64
N LYS A 68 -10.45 -3.02 29.54
CA LYS A 68 -10.13 -4.32 30.12
C LYS A 68 -9.02 -4.97 29.31
N SER A 69 -7.92 -5.33 30.00
CA SER A 69 -6.64 -5.74 29.41
C SER A 69 -6.66 -7.06 28.59
N GLY A 70 -7.82 -7.67 28.39
CA GLY A 70 -8.00 -8.86 27.57
C GLY A 70 -9.46 -9.01 27.15
N SER A 71 -9.82 -8.55 25.95
CA SER A 71 -11.08 -8.96 25.33
C SER A 71 -10.78 -9.73 24.04
N LEU A 72 -11.35 -10.93 23.92
CA LEU A 72 -11.36 -11.67 22.65
C LEU A 72 -11.95 -10.81 21.53
N GLY A 73 -12.87 -9.90 21.89
CA GLY A 73 -13.45 -8.89 21.04
C GLY A 73 -12.46 -7.88 20.45
N ALA A 74 -11.49 -7.39 21.21
CA ALA A 74 -10.45 -6.49 20.69
C ALA A 74 -9.52 -7.21 19.71
N PHE A 75 -9.14 -8.46 20.01
CA PHE A 75 -8.35 -9.29 19.08
C PHE A 75 -9.13 -9.59 17.78
N LEU A 76 -10.42 -9.91 17.89
CA LEU A 76 -11.28 -10.16 16.73
C LEU A 76 -11.49 -8.88 15.91
N GLY A 77 -11.64 -7.74 16.57
CA GLY A 77 -11.72 -6.42 15.94
C GLY A 77 -10.45 -6.10 15.13
N GLU A 78 -9.27 -6.25 15.74
CA GLU A 78 -7.99 -6.04 15.03
C GLU A 78 -7.77 -7.06 13.89
N THR A 79 -8.23 -8.30 14.06
CA THR A 79 -8.19 -9.31 13.00
C THR A 79 -9.05 -8.91 11.80
N ILE A 80 -10.26 -8.41 12.06
CA ILE A 80 -11.16 -7.91 11.02
C ILE A 80 -10.57 -6.66 10.35
N ASN A 81 -10.02 -5.74 11.14
CA ASN A 81 -9.36 -4.54 10.62
C ASN A 81 -8.20 -4.89 9.68
N TYR A 82 -7.34 -5.82 10.09
CA TYR A 82 -6.27 -6.35 9.26
C TYR A 82 -6.80 -6.96 7.96
N LEU A 83 -7.88 -7.77 8.02
CA LEU A 83 -8.48 -8.39 6.84
C LEU A 83 -9.05 -7.35 5.86
N ILE A 84 -9.65 -6.28 6.37
CA ILE A 84 -10.17 -5.17 5.55
C ILE A 84 -9.03 -4.43 4.88
N ILE A 85 -7.96 -4.08 5.60
CA ILE A 85 -6.78 -3.44 5.02
C ILE A 85 -6.18 -4.32 3.91
N ALA A 86 -6.03 -5.62 4.17
CA ALA A 86 -5.54 -6.58 3.18
C ALA A 86 -6.44 -6.64 1.94
N PHE A 87 -7.76 -6.63 2.14
CA PHE A 87 -8.73 -6.66 1.04
C PHE A 87 -8.70 -5.37 0.20
N VAL A 88 -8.63 -4.20 0.84
CA VAL A 88 -8.52 -2.91 0.14
C VAL A 88 -7.20 -2.84 -0.65
N MET A 89 -6.08 -3.25 -0.06
CA MET A 89 -4.80 -3.32 -0.77
C MET A 89 -4.85 -4.28 -1.96
N PHE A 90 -5.50 -5.43 -1.80
CA PHE A 90 -5.73 -6.37 -2.91
C PHE A 90 -6.56 -5.74 -4.03
N LEU A 91 -7.62 -5.00 -3.72
CA LEU A 91 -8.41 -4.29 -4.73
C LEU A 91 -7.59 -3.22 -5.46
N VAL A 92 -6.75 -2.47 -4.76
CA VAL A 92 -5.85 -1.48 -5.38
C VAL A 92 -4.86 -2.15 -6.33
N ILE A 93 -4.21 -3.24 -5.91
CA ILE A 93 -3.27 -3.98 -6.77
C ILE A 93 -4.01 -4.59 -7.95
N LYS A 94 -5.20 -5.16 -7.74
CA LYS A 94 -6.02 -5.71 -8.82
C LYS A 94 -6.45 -4.63 -9.83
N ALA A 95 -6.86 -3.46 -9.36
CA ALA A 95 -7.21 -2.34 -10.22
C ALA A 95 -5.98 -1.87 -11.00
N TYR A 96 -4.83 -1.72 -10.33
CA TYR A 96 -3.57 -1.37 -10.98
C TYR A 96 -3.19 -2.38 -12.06
N ASN A 97 -3.20 -3.68 -11.76
CA ASN A 97 -2.90 -4.73 -12.73
C ASN A 97 -3.89 -4.74 -13.88
N HIS A 98 -5.18 -4.51 -13.62
CA HIS A 98 -6.19 -4.43 -14.67
C HIS A 98 -5.97 -3.24 -15.61
N PHE A 99 -5.60 -2.07 -15.07
CA PHE A 99 -5.24 -0.92 -15.91
C PHE A 99 -3.93 -1.14 -16.68
N ASN A 100 -2.96 -1.81 -16.09
CA ASN A 100 -1.72 -2.14 -16.77
C ASN A 100 -1.94 -3.15 -17.91
N GLU A 101 -2.79 -4.16 -17.71
CA GLU A 101 -3.16 -5.14 -18.73
C GLU A 101 -3.95 -4.49 -19.88
N LEU A 102 -4.81 -3.51 -19.58
CA LEU A 102 -5.50 -2.70 -20.60
C LEU A 102 -4.57 -1.76 -21.36
N ILE A 103 -3.43 -1.37 -20.78
CA ILE A 103 -2.40 -0.59 -21.46
C ILE A 103 -1.50 -1.52 -22.28
N ASP A 104 -1.16 -2.71 -21.79
CA ASP A 104 -0.33 -3.70 -22.50
C ASP A 104 -1.06 -4.31 -23.74
N ASP A 105 -2.39 -4.38 -23.75
CA ASP A 105 -3.17 -4.91 -24.89
C ASP A 105 -3.33 -3.93 -26.07
N ASP A 106 -3.18 -2.62 -25.84
CA ASP A 106 -3.23 -1.59 -26.90
C ASP A 106 -1.84 -1.27 -27.48
N ASP A 107 -0.80 -1.91 -26.97
CA ASP A 107 0.58 -1.50 -27.18
C ASP A 107 1.56 -2.68 -27.31
N GLU A 108 1.76 -3.11 -28.56
CA GLU A 108 3.09 -3.51 -29.00
C GLU A 108 4.14 -2.35 -28.83
N GLU A 109 3.79 -1.15 -28.32
CA GLU A 109 4.72 0.00 -28.25
C GLU A 109 4.76 0.92 -27.00
N THR A 110 3.95 0.78 -25.94
CA THR A 110 4.13 1.55 -24.69
C THR A 110 4.88 0.80 -23.61
N THR A 111 6.16 0.67 -23.93
CA THR A 111 7.26 0.79 -22.97
C THR A 111 6.86 1.61 -21.72
N ALA A 112 6.58 0.92 -20.61
CA ALA A 112 6.51 1.51 -19.29
C ALA A 112 7.89 2.14 -18.99
N SER A 113 8.08 3.41 -19.39
CA SER A 113 9.33 4.16 -19.32
C SER A 113 10.54 3.24 -19.45
N GLU A 114 10.81 2.74 -20.68
CA GLU A 114 11.96 1.87 -20.89
C GLU A 114 13.18 2.43 -20.15
N SER A 115 13.71 1.62 -19.23
CA SER A 115 14.93 1.98 -18.52
C SER A 115 15.94 2.44 -19.56
N LYS A 116 16.72 3.49 -19.27
CA LYS A 116 17.73 4.02 -20.21
C LYS A 116 18.60 2.90 -20.80
N GLU A 117 18.81 1.85 -20.03
CA GLU A 117 19.49 0.63 -20.44
C GLU A 117 18.76 -0.12 -21.56
N VAL A 118 17.45 -0.32 -21.47
CA VAL A 118 16.64 -0.97 -22.52
C VAL A 118 16.62 -0.14 -23.81
N VAL A 119 16.53 1.20 -23.70
CA VAL A 119 16.64 2.10 -24.84
C VAL A 119 18.02 1.97 -25.50
N LEU A 120 19.09 2.01 -24.71
CA LEU A 120 20.46 1.82 -25.20
C LEU A 120 20.63 0.44 -25.87
N LEU A 121 20.04 -0.61 -25.31
CA LEU A 121 20.09 -1.96 -25.88
C LEU A 121 19.36 -2.04 -27.23
N LYS A 122 18.25 -1.32 -27.41
CA LYS A 122 17.58 -1.20 -28.71
C LYS A 122 18.43 -0.45 -29.72
N GLU A 123 19.00 0.70 -29.34
CA GLU A 123 19.91 1.47 -30.20
C GLU A 123 21.14 0.64 -30.63
N ILE A 124 21.71 -0.13 -29.71
CA ILE A 124 22.82 -1.05 -29.99
C ILE A 124 22.38 -2.17 -30.94
N ARG A 125 21.23 -2.82 -30.67
CA ARG A 125 20.66 -3.86 -31.55
C ARG A 125 20.47 -3.33 -32.96
N ASP A 126 19.88 -2.14 -33.10
CA ASP A 126 19.57 -1.55 -34.38
C ASP A 126 20.85 -1.12 -35.12
N GLY A 127 21.85 -0.62 -34.39
CA GLY A 127 23.19 -0.36 -34.92
C GLY A 127 23.88 -1.64 -35.45
N ILE A 128 23.81 -2.75 -34.73
CA ILE A 128 24.37 -4.04 -35.16
C ILE A 128 23.64 -4.59 -36.40
N ASN A 129 22.31 -4.48 -36.43
CA ASN A 129 21.50 -4.92 -37.58
C ASN A 129 21.81 -4.12 -38.84
N ASN A 130 22.07 -2.81 -38.71
CA ASN A 130 22.43 -1.97 -39.84
C ASN A 130 23.83 -2.31 -40.39
N LEU A 131 24.79 -2.65 -39.51
CA LEU A 131 26.13 -3.10 -39.90
C LEU A 131 26.13 -4.47 -40.59
N THR A 132 25.18 -5.34 -40.25
CA THR A 132 25.07 -6.69 -40.84
C THR A 132 24.38 -6.69 -42.22
N LYS A 133 23.64 -5.62 -42.55
CA LYS A 133 22.96 -5.45 -43.84
C LYS A 133 23.81 -4.75 -44.92
N SER A 134 24.98 -4.23 -44.58
CA SER A 134 25.96 -3.64 -45.51
C SER A 134 27.06 -4.64 -45.87
#